data_AF-A0A0D3KEP3-F1
#
_entry.id   AF-A0A0D3KEP3-F1
#
_cell.length_a   1.000
_cell.length_b   1.000
_cell.length_c   1.000
_cell.angle_alpha   90.00
_cell.angle_beta   90.00
_cell.angle_gamma   90.00
#
_symmetry.space_group_name_H-M   'P 1'
#
loop_
_entity.id
_entity.type
_entity.pdbx_description
1 polymer ?
#
loop_
_entity_poly.entity_id
_entity_poly.type
_entity_poly.pdbx_seq_one_letter_code
_entity_poly.pdbx_strand_id
1 'polypeptide(L)'
;MESALEPSFFNGEVPVTLKYTDREDRRATITAAAGGMARQRVLNLQLTDETDAYLLYSLHLSEDDFHALKTEQSLLVDFATFPGKLVELLRQCQACAAEEQPRFVAELSVGDSAASSSAGKPPTLERWRAEGEREEREAAAEAALLREQTAELRRENSGLAAANHALEKAAGASRIEVAALSASTADKDALVAKTSSLLEAAADARRYEWGRGIATRLV
;
A
#
# COMPACT_ATOMS: atom_id res chain seq x y z
N MET A 1 10.37 7.80 -2.93
CA MET A 1 8.97 7.53 -2.55
C MET A 1 8.58 8.66 -1.62
N GLU A 2 8.05 9.70 -2.22
CA GLU A 2 7.62 10.92 -1.55
C GLU A 2 6.38 10.57 -0.73
N SER A 3 6.47 10.67 0.60
CA SER A 3 5.36 10.42 1.50
C SER A 3 4.16 11.23 1.02
N ALA A 4 3.00 10.56 0.91
CA ALA A 4 1.72 11.23 0.79
C ALA A 4 1.53 12.10 2.03
N LEU A 5 2.04 13.34 1.95
CA LEU A 5 1.74 14.39 2.90
C LEU A 5 0.26 14.65 2.72
N GLU A 6 -0.52 14.04 3.60
CA GLU A 6 -1.90 14.40 3.82
C GLU A 6 -1.99 15.92 3.92
N PRO A 7 -3.07 16.55 3.43
CA PRO A 7 -3.21 17.99 3.55
C PRO A 7 -3.38 18.36 5.03
N SER A 8 -2.25 18.55 5.71
CA SER A 8 -2.19 19.27 6.97
C SER A 8 -2.54 20.72 6.65
N PHE A 9 -3.69 21.18 7.12
CA PHE A 9 -4.07 22.58 6.96
C PHE A 9 -3.34 23.47 7.97
N PHE A 10 -2.61 22.88 8.93
CA PHE A 10 -1.66 23.57 9.78
C PHE A 10 -0.48 22.67 10.14
N ASN A 11 0.72 23.22 10.00
CA ASN A 11 1.95 22.65 10.53
C ASN A 11 2.81 23.82 11.01
N GLY A 12 3.10 23.88 12.30
CA GLY A 12 3.91 24.94 12.86
C GLY A 12 4.38 24.65 14.28
N GLU A 13 5.47 25.30 14.65
CA GLU A 13 6.05 25.25 15.98
C GLU A 13 5.29 26.17 16.94
N VAL A 14 4.78 25.62 18.04
CA VAL A 14 4.03 26.35 19.05
C VAL A 14 4.75 26.22 20.40
N PRO A 15 5.04 27.33 21.10
CA PRO A 15 5.59 27.26 22.44
C PRO A 15 4.51 26.80 23.41
N VAL A 16 4.76 25.67 24.07
CA VAL A 16 3.84 25.04 24.99
C VAL A 16 4.51 24.85 26.35
N THR A 17 3.77 25.14 27.42
CA THR A 17 4.20 24.82 28.78
C THR A 17 3.71 23.41 29.13
N LEU A 18 4.64 22.48 29.24
CA LEU A 18 4.40 21.10 29.66
C LEU A 18 4.37 21.08 31.19
N LYS A 19 3.20 20.84 31.77
CA LYS A 19 3.06 20.63 33.21
C LYS A 19 3.01 19.16 33.51
N TYR A 20 3.80 18.69 34.45
CA TYR A 20 3.76 17.30 34.90
C TYR A 20 3.32 17.25 36.35
N THR A 21 2.61 16.20 36.77
CA THR A 21 2.19 16.06 38.18
C THR A 21 3.37 15.88 39.14
N ASP A 22 4.50 15.40 38.64
CA ASP A 22 5.67 15.00 39.45
C ASP A 22 6.96 15.75 39.04
N ARG A 23 6.90 16.65 38.04
CA ARG A 23 8.07 17.40 37.56
C ARG A 23 7.74 18.87 37.40
N GLU A 24 8.79 19.71 37.47
CA GLU A 24 8.67 21.14 37.19
C GLU A 24 8.17 21.40 35.76
N ASP A 25 7.41 22.48 35.62
CA ASP A 25 6.86 22.93 34.35
C ASP A 25 8.00 23.21 33.36
N ARG A 26 7.95 22.56 32.20
CA ARG A 26 8.94 22.71 31.13
C ARG A 26 8.32 23.49 29.98
N ARG A 27 8.90 24.64 29.63
CA ARG A 27 8.59 25.30 28.36
C ARG A 27 9.35 24.61 27.23
N ALA A 28 8.61 24.12 26.24
CA ALA A 28 9.15 23.49 25.05
C ALA A 28 8.48 24.06 23.79
N THR A 29 9.20 24.06 22.68
CA THR A 29 8.65 24.42 21.39
C THR A 29 8.26 23.13 20.70
N ILE A 30 6.96 22.87 20.56
CA ILE A 30 6.46 21.63 19.97
C ILE A 30 5.89 21.88 18.58
N THR A 31 6.16 20.98 17.66
CA THR A 31 5.60 20.98 16.31
C THR A 31 4.18 20.43 16.37
N ALA A 32 3.21 21.32 16.14
CA ALA A 32 1.80 20.99 16.07
C ALA A 32 1.36 20.85 14.61
N ALA A 33 0.95 19.65 14.23
CA ALA A 33 0.38 19.35 12.93
C ALA A 33 -1.13 19.08 13.08
N ALA A 34 -1.96 19.90 12.45
CA ALA A 34 -3.39 19.66 12.34
C ALA A 34 -3.72 19.28 10.89
N GLY A 35 -4.28 18.09 10.73
CA GLY A 35 -4.70 17.52 9.46
C GLY A 35 -6.08 16.90 9.58
N GLY A 36 -6.70 16.64 8.44
CA GLY A 36 -8.01 15.99 8.44
C GLY A 36 -8.56 15.89 7.04
N MET A 37 -9.16 14.75 6.72
CA MET A 37 -9.90 14.61 5.47
C MET A 37 -11.28 15.22 5.63
N ALA A 38 -11.57 16.28 4.87
CA ALA A 38 -12.91 16.88 4.79
C ALA A 38 -14.00 15.84 4.45
N ARG A 39 -13.64 14.75 3.76
CA ARG A 39 -14.55 13.65 3.41
C ARG A 39 -14.83 12.69 4.56
N GLN A 40 -13.90 12.53 5.50
CA GLN A 40 -14.04 11.62 6.63
C GLN A 40 -14.64 12.30 7.86
N ARG A 41 -14.77 13.63 7.86
CA ARG A 41 -15.29 14.40 9.01
C ARG A 41 -14.52 14.07 10.31
N VAL A 42 -13.20 13.93 10.19
CA VAL A 42 -12.28 13.68 11.31
C VAL A 42 -11.20 14.75 11.32
N LEU A 43 -10.93 15.28 12.50
CA LEU A 43 -9.83 16.18 12.81
C LEU A 43 -8.72 15.39 13.53
N ASN A 44 -7.52 15.42 12.96
CA ASN A 44 -6.31 14.85 13.54
C ASN A 44 -5.40 15.98 13.99
N LEU A 45 -5.07 16.02 15.28
CA LEU A 45 -4.08 16.94 15.84
C LEU A 45 -2.93 16.12 16.42
N GLN A 46 -1.73 16.32 15.90
CA GLN A 46 -0.52 15.66 16.33
C GLN A 46 0.47 16.68 16.90
N LEU A 47 0.98 16.42 18.08
CA LEU A 47 2.01 17.21 18.75
C LEU A 47 3.28 16.38 18.84
N THR A 48 4.39 16.93 18.34
CA THR A 48 5.72 16.30 18.29
C THR A 48 6.78 17.30 18.72
N ASP A 49 7.95 16.85 19.18
CA ASP A 49 9.07 17.73 19.55
C ASP A 49 10.34 17.25 18.81
N GLU A 50 11.06 18.17 18.19
CA GLU A 50 12.32 17.85 17.49
C GLU A 50 13.44 17.46 18.46
N THR A 51 13.36 17.90 19.70
CA THR A 51 14.35 17.63 20.76
C THR A 51 14.05 16.35 21.54
N ASP A 52 12.83 15.80 21.42
CA ASP A 52 12.41 14.58 22.10
C ASP A 52 11.60 13.67 21.17
N ALA A 53 12.29 12.68 20.60
CA ALA A 53 11.69 11.70 19.70
C ALA A 53 10.61 10.81 20.34
N TYR A 54 10.49 10.80 21.68
CA TYR A 54 9.45 10.06 22.39
C TYR A 54 8.21 10.90 22.70
N LEU A 55 8.26 12.22 22.48
CA LEU A 55 7.12 13.10 22.69
C LEU A 55 6.18 13.03 21.48
N LEU A 56 5.11 12.25 21.61
CA LEU A 56 4.04 12.17 20.63
C LEU A 56 2.68 12.17 21.32
N TYR A 57 1.89 13.20 21.07
CA TYR A 57 0.47 13.21 21.44
C TYR A 57 -0.37 13.32 20.18
N SER A 58 -1.35 12.44 20.03
CA SER A 58 -2.27 12.45 18.90
C SER A 58 -3.69 12.48 19.41
N LEU A 59 -4.48 13.37 18.83
CA LEU A 59 -5.90 13.54 19.10
C LEU A 59 -6.64 13.30 17.79
N HIS A 60 -7.57 12.34 17.82
CA HIS A 60 -8.50 12.05 16.73
C HIS A 60 -9.89 12.47 17.20
N LEU A 61 -10.51 13.41 16.49
CA LEU A 61 -11.83 13.92 16.81
C LEU A 61 -12.76 13.73 15.61
N SER A 62 -13.74 12.84 15.76
CA SER A 62 -14.83 12.69 14.79
C SER A 62 -15.89 13.78 14.96
N GLU A 63 -16.78 13.94 13.97
CA GLU A 63 -17.93 14.84 14.07
C GLU A 63 -18.88 14.45 15.21
N ASP A 64 -19.06 13.15 15.47
CA ASP A 64 -19.87 12.64 16.57
C ASP A 64 -19.26 13.00 17.94
N ASP A 65 -17.95 12.83 18.10
CA ASP A 65 -17.24 13.20 19.34
C ASP A 65 -17.23 14.71 19.57
N PHE A 66 -17.18 15.48 18.47
CA PHE A 66 -17.27 16.92 18.55
C PHE A 66 -18.61 17.39 19.11
N HIS A 67 -19.72 16.67 18.93
CA HIS A 67 -20.99 17.04 19.56
C HIS A 67 -20.94 16.95 21.08
N ALA A 68 -20.27 15.93 21.62
CA ALA A 68 -20.05 15.81 23.06
C ALA A 68 -19.14 16.93 23.56
N LEU A 69 -18.00 17.16 22.88
CA LEU A 69 -17.05 18.21 23.23
C LEU A 69 -17.68 19.61 23.15
N LYS A 70 -18.50 19.87 22.13
CA LYS A 70 -19.24 21.12 21.94
C LYS A 70 -20.14 21.42 23.12
N THR A 71 -20.79 20.40 23.67
CA THR A 71 -21.68 20.54 24.82
C THR A 71 -20.88 20.75 26.11
N GLU A 72 -19.83 19.97 26.31
CA GLU A 72 -18.99 20.01 27.51
C GLU A 72 -18.22 21.34 27.64
N GLN A 73 -17.63 21.81 26.54
CA GLN A 73 -16.84 23.03 26.46
C GLN A 73 -17.67 24.26 26.02
N SER A 74 -19.00 24.10 25.88
CA SER A 74 -19.92 25.15 25.43
C SER A 74 -19.44 25.89 24.16
N LEU A 75 -18.91 25.15 23.19
CA LEU A 75 -18.40 25.71 21.95
C LEU A 75 -19.55 26.20 21.06
N LEU A 76 -19.44 27.44 20.58
CA LEU A 76 -20.47 28.04 19.71
C LEU A 76 -20.27 27.73 18.22
N VAL A 77 -19.19 27.03 17.87
CA VAL A 77 -18.83 26.71 16.48
C VAL A 77 -19.34 25.34 16.07
N ASP A 78 -19.45 25.11 14.77
CA ASP A 78 -19.71 23.82 14.15
C ASP A 78 -18.40 23.09 13.85
N PHE A 79 -18.50 21.78 13.57
CA PHE A 79 -17.32 20.95 13.31
C PHE A 79 -16.51 21.45 12.11
N ALA A 80 -17.18 21.97 11.07
CA ALA A 80 -16.50 22.50 9.88
C ALA A 80 -15.66 23.75 10.16
N THR A 81 -16.10 24.63 11.08
CA THR A 81 -15.38 25.88 11.42
C THR A 81 -14.37 25.69 12.56
N PHE A 82 -14.55 24.65 13.38
CA PHE A 82 -13.71 24.39 14.55
C PHE A 82 -12.20 24.25 14.22
N PRO A 83 -11.77 23.46 13.22
CA PRO A 83 -10.35 23.36 12.84
C PRO A 83 -9.74 24.71 12.49
N GLY A 84 -10.48 25.58 11.78
CA GLY A 84 -10.01 26.92 11.44
C GLY A 84 -9.81 27.80 12.68
N LYS A 85 -10.73 27.72 13.65
CA LYS A 85 -10.64 28.45 14.92
C LYS A 85 -9.51 27.95 15.79
N LEU A 86 -9.28 26.64 15.82
CA LEU A 86 -8.15 26.04 16.53
C LEU A 86 -6.82 26.55 15.98
N VAL A 87 -6.67 26.57 14.65
CA VAL A 87 -5.46 27.09 13.98
C VAL A 87 -5.27 28.58 14.26
N GLU A 88 -6.35 29.36 14.29
CA GLU A 88 -6.30 30.78 14.63
C GLU A 88 -5.76 31.01 16.06
N LEU A 89 -6.20 30.21 17.04
CA LEU A 89 -5.71 30.25 18.41
C LEU A 89 -4.25 29.80 18.52
N LEU A 90 -3.85 28.73 17.82
CA LEU A 90 -2.46 28.28 17.81
C LEU A 90 -1.53 29.35 17.23
N ARG A 91 -1.95 30.04 16.16
CA ARG A 91 -1.22 31.19 15.61
C ARG A 91 -1.13 32.37 16.57
N GLN A 92 -2.16 32.61 17.38
CA GLN A 92 -2.11 33.64 18.42
C GLN A 92 -1.10 33.26 19.53
N CYS A 93 -1.06 31.99 19.95
CA CYS A 93 -0.04 31.50 20.88
C CYS A 93 1.38 31.65 20.31
N GLN A 94 1.58 31.40 19.02
CA GLN A 94 2.85 31.64 18.33
C GLN A 94 3.24 33.12 18.33
N ALA A 95 2.31 34.01 17.98
CA ALA A 95 2.58 35.44 17.88
C ALA A 95 2.87 36.09 19.25
N CYS A 96 2.13 35.70 20.29
CA CYS A 96 2.30 36.25 21.63
C CYS A 96 3.50 35.66 22.38
N ALA A 97 4.18 34.65 21.84
CA ALA A 97 5.33 34.00 22.48
C ALA A 97 6.51 34.94 22.79
N ALA A 98 6.65 36.01 22.02
CA ALA A 98 7.71 37.00 22.15
C ALA A 98 7.38 38.16 23.11
N GLU A 99 6.14 38.24 23.61
CA GLU A 99 5.71 39.30 24.53
C GLU A 99 6.05 38.94 26.00
N GLU A 100 6.45 39.93 26.82
CA GLU A 100 6.78 39.73 28.24
C GLU A 100 5.59 39.22 29.08
N GLN A 101 4.34 39.44 28.62
CA GLN A 101 3.11 38.88 29.20
C GLN A 101 2.21 38.34 28.07
N PRO A 102 2.39 37.07 27.66
CA PRO A 102 1.60 36.51 26.57
C PRO A 102 0.12 36.44 26.96
N ARG A 103 -0.74 37.10 26.17
CA ARG A 103 -2.21 37.05 26.36
C ARG A 103 -2.79 35.67 26.05
N PHE A 104 -2.12 34.93 25.18
CA PHE A 104 -2.47 33.57 24.79
C PHE A 104 -1.30 32.65 25.08
N VAL A 105 -1.55 31.62 25.88
CA VAL A 105 -0.55 30.62 26.27
C VAL A 105 -1.12 29.24 26.00
N ALA A 106 -0.32 28.39 25.35
CA ALA A 106 -0.64 26.99 25.20
C ALA A 106 -0.02 26.19 26.35
N GLU A 107 -0.84 25.39 27.01
CA GLU A 107 -0.46 24.58 28.15
C GLU A 107 -0.90 23.14 27.90
N LEU A 108 0.04 22.20 28.09
CA LEU A 108 -0.24 20.78 28.04
C LEU A 108 0.07 20.19 29.42
N SER A 109 -1.00 19.94 30.18
CA SER A 109 -0.91 19.29 31.49
C SER A 109 -0.90 17.76 31.31
N VAL A 110 0.29 17.17 31.47
CA VAL A 110 0.53 15.73 31.48
C VAL A 110 0.43 15.22 32.91
N GLY A 111 -0.80 14.95 33.34
CA GLY A 111 -1.08 14.27 34.59
C GLY A 111 -1.85 12.99 34.36
N ASP A 112 -1.61 11.98 35.18
CA ASP A 112 -2.61 10.92 35.33
C ASP A 112 -3.83 11.59 35.95
N SER A 113 -4.83 11.90 35.12
CA SER A 113 -6.12 12.44 35.55
C SER A 113 -6.93 11.36 36.29
N ALA A 114 -6.27 10.58 37.14
CA ALA A 114 -6.79 9.58 38.05
C ALA A 114 -6.69 10.03 39.52
N ALA A 115 -6.02 11.15 39.83
CA ALA A 115 -5.69 11.53 41.22
C ALA A 115 -6.38 12.81 41.74
N SER A 116 -7.54 13.20 41.20
CA SER A 116 -8.48 14.04 41.95
C SER A 116 -9.60 13.17 42.51
N SER A 117 -9.37 12.63 43.70
CA SER A 117 -10.31 11.82 44.48
C SER A 117 -11.65 12.52 44.72
N SER A 118 -12.74 11.76 44.58
CA SER A 118 -14.13 12.01 45.04
C SER A 118 -15.17 12.61 44.07
N ALA A 119 -15.26 12.11 42.84
CA ALA A 119 -16.53 12.02 42.09
C ALA A 119 -16.33 11.01 40.96
N GLY A 120 -17.37 10.27 40.58
CA GLY A 120 -17.28 9.10 39.70
C GLY A 120 -16.36 9.31 38.49
N LYS A 121 -15.54 8.30 38.18
CA LYS A 121 -14.79 8.21 36.92
C LYS A 121 -15.69 8.69 35.77
N PRO A 122 -15.28 9.69 34.96
CA PRO A 122 -16.09 10.11 33.83
C PRO A 122 -16.30 8.90 32.91
N PRO A 123 -17.55 8.53 32.59
CA PRO A 123 -17.88 7.32 31.83
C PRO A 123 -17.27 7.30 30.42
N THR A 124 -16.76 8.44 29.95
CA THR A 124 -16.07 8.62 28.68
C THR A 124 -14.72 7.90 28.65
N LEU A 125 -13.89 7.97 29.70
CA LEU A 125 -12.49 7.47 29.62
C LEU A 125 -12.39 5.94 29.57
N GLU A 126 -13.31 5.23 30.22
CA GLU A 126 -13.43 3.77 30.08
C GLU A 126 -14.05 3.37 28.75
N ARG A 127 -14.92 4.22 28.17
CA ARG A 127 -15.39 4.04 26.79
C ARG A 127 -14.25 4.22 25.80
N TRP A 128 -13.41 5.24 25.91
CA TRP A 128 -12.24 5.45 25.06
C TRP A 128 -11.22 4.30 25.15
N ARG A 129 -10.96 3.76 26.34
CA ARG A 129 -10.12 2.56 26.48
C ARG A 129 -10.77 1.32 25.87
N ALA A 130 -12.06 1.10 26.13
CA ALA A 130 -12.78 -0.04 25.58
C ALA A 130 -12.96 0.07 24.06
N GLU A 131 -13.04 1.28 23.53
CA GLU A 131 -13.13 1.59 22.10
C GLU A 131 -11.77 1.40 21.43
N GLY A 132 -10.67 1.88 22.04
CA GLY A 132 -9.32 1.57 21.59
C GLY A 132 -9.00 0.07 21.62
N GLU A 133 -9.44 -0.66 22.67
CA GLU A 133 -9.32 -2.12 22.73
C GLU A 133 -10.20 -2.84 21.69
N ARG A 134 -11.35 -2.25 21.32
CA ARG A 134 -12.22 -2.79 20.27
C ARG A 134 -11.63 -2.54 18.88
N GLU A 135 -11.16 -1.33 18.60
CA GLU A 135 -10.48 -0.99 17.36
C GLU A 135 -9.20 -1.80 17.19
N GLU A 136 -8.41 -2.00 18.25
CA GLU A 136 -7.22 -2.84 18.18
C GLU A 136 -7.58 -4.31 17.92
N ARG A 137 -8.68 -4.82 18.50
CA ARG A 137 -9.17 -6.17 18.21
C ARG A 137 -9.74 -6.32 16.81
N GLU A 138 -10.45 -5.31 16.32
CA GLU A 138 -11.01 -5.30 14.96
C GLU A 138 -9.88 -5.19 13.92
N ALA A 139 -8.92 -4.29 14.13
CA ALA A 139 -7.73 -4.18 13.32
C ALA A 139 -6.86 -5.46 13.38
N ALA A 140 -6.72 -6.09 14.54
CA ALA A 140 -6.01 -7.36 14.67
C ALA A 140 -6.74 -8.51 13.95
N ALA A 141 -8.08 -8.54 14.00
CA ALA A 141 -8.89 -9.52 13.27
C ALA A 141 -8.80 -9.32 11.75
N GLU A 142 -8.86 -8.08 11.27
CA GLU A 142 -8.67 -7.75 9.86
C GLU A 142 -7.24 -8.10 9.39
N ALA A 143 -6.23 -7.77 10.19
CA ALA A 143 -4.84 -8.13 9.91
C ALA A 143 -4.61 -9.65 9.95
N ALA A 144 -5.38 -10.41 10.74
CA ALA A 144 -5.33 -11.87 10.72
C ALA A 144 -5.94 -12.44 9.42
N LEU A 145 -7.10 -11.93 8.99
CA LEU A 145 -7.75 -12.35 7.75
C LEU A 145 -6.89 -12.04 6.52
N LEU A 146 -6.33 -10.83 6.44
CA LEU A 146 -5.44 -10.45 5.34
C LEU A 146 -4.18 -11.31 5.32
N ARG A 147 -3.60 -11.64 6.49
CA ARG A 147 -2.45 -12.55 6.55
C ARG A 147 -2.80 -13.94 6.02
N GLU A 148 -3.96 -14.48 6.39
CA GLU A 148 -4.45 -15.77 5.89
C GLU A 148 -4.63 -15.74 4.37
N GLN A 149 -5.28 -14.71 3.82
CA GLN A 149 -5.43 -14.54 2.37
C GLN A 149 -4.08 -14.45 1.65
N THR A 150 -3.10 -13.74 2.22
CA THR A 150 -1.76 -13.67 1.62
C THR A 150 -1.00 -15.00 1.72
N ALA A 151 -1.29 -15.84 2.72
CA ALA A 151 -0.72 -17.18 2.82
C ALA A 151 -1.34 -18.11 1.75
N GLU A 152 -2.65 -18.05 1.57
CA GLU A 152 -3.39 -18.79 0.53
C GLU A 152 -2.88 -18.43 -0.86
N LEU A 153 -2.83 -17.13 -1.20
CA LEU A 153 -2.34 -16.65 -2.49
C LEU A 153 -0.87 -17.02 -2.75
N ARG A 154 -0.03 -17.08 -1.71
CA ARG A 154 1.36 -17.54 -1.84
C ARG A 154 1.43 -19.04 -2.11
N ARG A 155 0.60 -19.83 -1.43
CA ARG A 155 0.50 -21.28 -1.66
C ARG A 155 0.01 -21.56 -3.08
N GLU A 156 -1.02 -20.86 -3.54
CA GLU A 156 -1.55 -20.99 -4.90
C GLU A 156 -0.51 -20.60 -5.95
N ASN A 157 0.16 -19.45 -5.78
CA ASN A 157 1.25 -19.04 -6.69
C ASN A 157 2.40 -20.05 -6.73
N SER A 158 2.76 -20.66 -5.59
CA SER A 158 3.76 -21.72 -5.58
C SER A 158 3.31 -22.97 -6.36
N GLY A 159 2.02 -23.31 -6.27
CA GLY A 159 1.42 -24.41 -7.03
C GLY A 159 1.36 -24.12 -8.52
N LEU A 160 0.93 -22.92 -8.90
CA LEU A 160 0.92 -22.44 -10.28
C LEU A 160 2.33 -22.41 -10.88
N ALA A 161 3.34 -21.96 -10.12
CA ALA A 161 4.73 -21.97 -10.58
C ALA A 161 5.23 -23.40 -10.86
N ALA A 162 4.92 -24.36 -9.99
CA ALA A 162 5.28 -25.76 -10.19
C ALA A 162 4.56 -26.37 -11.40
N ALA A 163 3.25 -26.10 -11.56
CA ALA A 163 2.47 -26.56 -12.69
C ALA A 163 2.97 -25.96 -14.01
N ASN A 164 3.30 -24.66 -14.02
CA ASN A 164 3.81 -23.98 -15.20
C ASN A 164 5.17 -24.55 -15.60
N HIS A 165 6.10 -24.74 -14.65
CA HIS A 165 7.38 -25.39 -14.92
C HIS A 165 7.22 -26.81 -15.49
N ALA A 166 6.25 -27.58 -15.00
CA ALA A 166 5.97 -28.91 -15.55
C ALA A 166 5.43 -28.85 -16.98
N LEU A 167 4.52 -27.91 -17.26
CA LEU A 167 3.97 -27.68 -18.60
C LEU A 167 5.05 -27.18 -19.58
N GLU A 168 5.90 -26.24 -19.17
CA GLU A 168 7.03 -25.75 -19.98
C GLU A 168 8.00 -26.89 -20.33
N LYS A 169 8.31 -27.77 -19.36
CA LYS A 169 9.14 -28.95 -19.60
C LYS A 169 8.50 -29.91 -20.62
N ALA A 170 7.20 -30.20 -20.47
CA ALA A 170 6.47 -31.07 -21.40
C ALA A 170 6.36 -30.47 -22.81
N ALA A 171 6.12 -29.15 -22.90
CA ALA A 171 6.11 -28.42 -24.15
C ALA A 171 7.49 -28.42 -24.81
N GLY A 172 8.57 -28.25 -24.04
CA GLY A 172 9.95 -28.38 -24.52
C GLY A 172 10.25 -29.75 -25.10
N ALA A 173 9.86 -30.82 -24.40
CA ALA A 173 10.01 -32.19 -24.90
C ALA A 173 9.25 -32.41 -26.23
N SER A 174 7.99 -31.97 -26.28
CA SER A 174 7.16 -32.06 -27.50
C SER A 174 7.76 -31.28 -28.67
N ARG A 175 8.33 -30.08 -28.42
CA ARG A 175 9.00 -29.27 -29.45
C ARG A 175 10.23 -30.00 -30.03
N ILE A 176 11.03 -30.64 -29.17
CA ILE A 176 12.19 -31.43 -29.61
C ILE A 176 11.74 -32.61 -30.48
N GLU A 177 10.69 -33.31 -30.06
CA GLU A 177 10.15 -34.45 -30.81
C GLU A 177 9.59 -34.03 -32.17
N VAL A 178 8.83 -32.94 -32.23
CA VAL A 178 8.33 -32.37 -33.50
C VAL A 178 9.49 -31.97 -34.41
N ALA A 179 10.54 -31.34 -33.89
CA ALA A 179 11.71 -30.98 -34.70
C ALA A 179 12.43 -32.22 -35.26
N ALA A 180 12.58 -33.28 -34.45
CA ALA A 180 13.19 -34.54 -34.88
C ALA A 180 12.35 -35.25 -35.96
N LEU A 181 11.03 -35.32 -35.77
CA LEU A 181 10.12 -35.91 -36.76
C LEU A 181 10.08 -35.08 -38.05
N SER A 182 10.04 -33.75 -37.94
CA SER A 182 10.11 -32.83 -39.08
C SER A 182 11.38 -32.98 -39.89
N ALA A 183 12.54 -33.16 -39.24
CA ALA A 183 13.79 -33.42 -39.93
C ALA A 183 13.75 -34.79 -40.65
N SER A 184 13.24 -35.83 -39.98
CA SER A 184 13.10 -37.15 -40.59
C SER A 184 12.16 -37.16 -41.81
N THR A 185 11.07 -36.40 -41.78
CA THR A 185 10.18 -36.26 -42.94
C THR A 185 10.85 -35.50 -44.08
N ALA A 186 11.58 -34.42 -43.78
CA ALA A 186 12.33 -33.67 -44.79
C ALA A 186 13.39 -34.54 -45.48
N ASP A 187 14.10 -35.38 -44.72
CA ASP A 187 15.07 -36.33 -45.27
C ASP A 187 14.39 -37.38 -46.16
N LYS A 188 13.24 -37.91 -45.73
CA LYS A 188 12.43 -38.85 -46.53
C LYS A 188 11.92 -38.21 -47.81
N ASP A 189 11.43 -36.98 -47.77
CA ASP A 189 10.96 -36.23 -48.93
C ASP A 189 12.10 -35.97 -49.93
N ALA A 190 13.28 -35.61 -49.45
CA ALA A 190 14.47 -35.44 -50.29
C ALA A 190 14.89 -36.75 -50.97
N LEU A 191 14.81 -37.88 -50.27
CA LEU A 191 15.09 -39.20 -50.83
C LEU A 191 14.08 -39.56 -51.92
N VAL A 192 12.78 -39.33 -51.67
CA VAL A 192 11.70 -39.57 -52.65
C VAL A 192 11.88 -38.69 -53.89
N ALA A 193 12.21 -37.42 -53.73
CA ALA A 193 12.48 -36.52 -54.85
C ALA A 193 13.66 -37.02 -55.70
N LYS A 194 14.75 -37.47 -55.05
CA LYS A 194 15.92 -38.02 -55.73
C LYS A 194 15.61 -39.33 -56.47
N THR A 195 14.85 -40.24 -55.87
CA THR A 195 14.46 -41.49 -56.53
C THR A 195 13.52 -41.24 -57.70
N SER A 196 12.58 -40.31 -57.59
CA SER A 196 11.70 -39.89 -58.70
C SER A 196 12.52 -39.36 -59.88
N SER A 197 13.46 -38.44 -59.63
CA SER A 197 14.33 -37.89 -60.68
C SER A 197 15.19 -38.95 -61.37
N LEU A 198 15.73 -39.92 -60.62
CA LEU A 198 16.48 -41.03 -61.20
C LEU A 198 15.60 -41.95 -62.07
N LEU A 199 14.36 -42.20 -61.64
CA LEU A 199 13.39 -42.99 -62.42
C LEU A 199 12.99 -42.27 -63.70
N GLU A 200 12.76 -40.96 -63.66
CA GLU A 200 12.49 -40.14 -64.84
C GLU A 200 13.67 -40.15 -65.82
N ALA A 201 14.89 -39.90 -65.34
CA ALA A 201 16.09 -39.95 -66.16
C ALA A 201 16.30 -41.34 -66.80
N ALA A 202 16.03 -42.42 -66.06
CA ALA A 202 16.09 -43.79 -66.59
C ALA A 202 15.01 -44.06 -67.64
N ALA A 203 13.79 -43.53 -67.46
CA ALA A 203 12.70 -43.65 -68.43
C ALA A 203 13.02 -42.89 -69.73
N ASP A 204 13.56 -41.68 -69.63
CA ASP A 204 13.97 -40.87 -70.78
C ASP A 204 15.14 -41.49 -71.54
N ALA A 205 16.15 -42.02 -70.84
CA ALA A 205 17.25 -42.74 -71.46
C ALA A 205 16.75 -43.95 -72.29
N ARG A 206 15.86 -44.76 -71.72
CA ARG A 206 15.23 -45.89 -72.44
C ARG A 206 14.44 -45.42 -73.66
N ARG A 207 13.68 -44.32 -73.54
CA ARG A 207 12.92 -43.74 -74.66
C ARG A 207 13.85 -43.28 -75.78
N TYR A 208 14.97 -42.65 -75.43
CA TYR A 208 15.96 -42.18 -76.39
C TYR A 208 16.72 -43.33 -77.07
N GLU A 209 17.10 -44.38 -76.34
CA GLU A 209 17.69 -45.61 -76.90
C GLU A 209 16.72 -46.30 -77.86
N TRP A 210 15.44 -46.41 -77.49
CA TRP A 210 14.42 -47.00 -78.35
C TRP A 210 14.20 -46.19 -79.62
N GLY A 211 14.14 -44.86 -79.51
CA GLY A 211 14.05 -43.95 -80.66
C GLY A 211 15.25 -44.07 -81.62
N ARG A 212 16.47 -44.16 -81.08
CA ARG A 212 17.68 -44.39 -81.89
C ARG A 212 17.69 -45.75 -82.57
N GLY A 213 17.30 -46.82 -81.87
CA GLY A 213 17.24 -48.17 -82.44
C GLY A 213 16.21 -48.33 -83.56
N ILE A 214 15.13 -47.54 -83.52
CA ILE A 214 14.17 -47.45 -84.62
C ILE A 214 14.78 -46.68 -85.79
N ALA A 215 15.40 -45.53 -85.53
CA ALA A 215 16.04 -44.71 -86.57
C ALA A 215 17.17 -45.44 -87.31
N THR A 216 17.97 -46.26 -86.61
CA THR A 216 19.04 -47.06 -87.24
C THR A 216 18.55 -48.30 -87.99
N ARG A 217 17.29 -48.72 -87.80
CA ARG A 217 16.67 -49.82 -88.55
C ARG A 217 15.88 -49.38 -89.79
N LEU A 218 15.66 -48.07 -89.95
CA LEU A 218 14.88 -47.49 -91.05
C LEU A 218 15.74 -46.90 -92.20
N VAL A 219 17.06 -47.12 -92.17
CA VAL A 219 18.01 -46.83 -93.27
C VAL A 219 18.48 -48.16 -93.85
#